data_AF-A0A5N6KHJ3-F1
#
_entry.id   AF-A0A5N6KHJ3-F1
#
_cell.length_a   1.000
_cell.length_b   1.000
_cell.length_c   1.000
_cell.angle_alpha   90.00
_cell.angle_beta   90.00
_cell.angle_gamma   90.00
#
_symmetry.space_group_name_H-M   'P 1'
#
loop_
_entity.id
_entity.type
_entity.pdbx_description
1 polymer ?
#
loop_
_entity_poly.entity_id
_entity_poly.type
_entity_poly.pdbx_seq_one_letter_code
_entity_poly.pdbx_strand_id
1 'polypeptide(L)'
;MFHHIVTQHSFQKCWGKSLSEKYHPRKDKLRDHLKRYHSLSERSTRWEAWYQDLPEKKACGCGFCGDCFLTWDARLDHIAEHYEKQGLDVSHWSLTNVIKGLLKQSIEWDMETAWKNLVGNNDRFYTWLDDDAAILQRKLEYREGTPQYLADEAKRLAKKPPHNVLPITGSCLSLMQ
;
A
#
# COMPACT_ATOMS: atom_id res chain seq x y z
N MET A 1 -34.61 10.60 -9.03
CA MET A 1 -33.18 10.49 -9.38
C MET A 1 -32.55 9.18 -8.89
N PHE A 2 -32.68 8.81 -7.60
CA PHE A 2 -32.18 7.53 -7.05
C PHE A 2 -32.71 6.26 -7.76
N HIS A 3 -34.00 6.22 -8.09
CA HIS A 3 -34.62 5.06 -8.74
C HIS A 3 -34.04 4.77 -10.14
N HIS A 4 -33.66 5.79 -10.90
CA HIS A 4 -33.00 5.63 -12.21
C HIS A 4 -31.61 5.02 -12.07
N ILE A 5 -30.83 5.46 -11.06
CA ILE A 5 -29.49 4.92 -10.80
C ILE A 5 -29.55 3.46 -10.37
N VAL A 6 -30.57 3.05 -9.61
CA VAL A 6 -30.74 1.66 -9.16
C VAL A 6 -31.22 0.73 -10.28
N THR A 7 -32.09 1.22 -11.18
CA THR A 7 -32.76 0.39 -12.18
C THR A 7 -32.11 0.40 -13.56
N GLN A 8 -31.52 1.52 -13.98
CA GLN A 8 -30.95 1.69 -15.33
C GLN A 8 -29.43 1.53 -15.34
N HIS A 9 -28.78 1.83 -14.21
CA HIS A 9 -27.37 1.52 -14.02
C HIS A 9 -27.31 0.32 -13.08
N SER A 10 -26.51 -0.71 -13.41
CA SER A 10 -26.36 -1.91 -12.58
C SER A 10 -25.60 -1.61 -11.26
N PHE A 11 -26.02 -0.57 -10.53
CA PHE A 11 -25.40 -0.03 -9.33
C PHE A 11 -25.13 -1.11 -8.28
N GLN A 12 -26.06 -2.05 -8.10
CA GLN A 12 -25.89 -3.15 -7.16
C GLN A 12 -24.73 -4.10 -7.52
N LYS A 13 -24.41 -4.26 -8.81
CA LYS A 13 -23.28 -5.11 -9.26
C LYS A 13 -21.91 -4.51 -8.90
N CYS A 14 -21.85 -3.19 -8.69
CA CYS A 14 -20.63 -2.49 -8.28
C CYS A 14 -20.60 -2.24 -6.77
N TRP A 15 -21.75 -1.91 -6.16
CA TRP A 15 -21.85 -1.57 -4.74
C TRP A 15 -21.62 -2.75 -3.78
N GLY A 16 -21.91 -3.98 -4.19
CA GLY A 16 -21.70 -5.18 -3.35
C GLY A 16 -20.25 -5.70 -3.29
N LYS A 17 -19.34 -5.16 -4.11
CA LYS A 17 -17.96 -5.64 -4.26
C LYS A 17 -17.00 -5.09 -3.21
N SER A 18 -15.84 -5.73 -3.02
CA SER A 18 -14.84 -5.23 -2.08
C SER A 18 -14.27 -3.87 -2.53
N LEU A 19 -13.66 -3.11 -1.62
CA LEU A 19 -13.07 -1.80 -1.96
C LEU A 19 -11.98 -1.91 -3.03
N SER A 20 -11.20 -3.00 -3.06
CA SER A 20 -10.17 -3.24 -4.07
C SER A 20 -10.77 -3.47 -5.47
N GLU A 21 -11.95 -4.07 -5.56
CA GLU A 21 -12.67 -4.29 -6.82
C GLU A 21 -13.41 -3.06 -7.34
N LYS A 22 -13.67 -2.07 -6.47
CA LYS A 22 -14.35 -0.80 -6.80
C LYS A 22 -13.38 0.31 -7.19
N TYR A 23 -12.14 0.23 -6.71
CA TYR A 23 -11.15 1.28 -6.90
C TYR A 23 -10.40 1.08 -8.23
N HIS A 24 -10.60 1.98 -9.20
CA HIS A 24 -9.93 1.94 -10.50
C HIS A 24 -9.00 3.17 -10.66
N PRO A 25 -7.72 3.08 -10.24
CA PRO A 25 -6.80 4.23 -10.24
C PRO A 25 -6.44 4.69 -11.65
N ARG A 26 -6.50 3.79 -12.64
CA ARG A 26 -6.09 4.10 -14.01
C ARG A 26 -7.29 4.39 -14.90
N LYS A 27 -7.15 5.42 -15.73
CA LYS A 27 -8.11 5.89 -16.73
C LYS A 27 -8.61 4.78 -17.67
N ASP A 28 -7.73 3.87 -18.10
CA ASP A 28 -8.10 2.74 -18.96
C ASP A 28 -9.00 1.73 -18.21
N LYS A 29 -8.66 1.40 -16.95
CA LYS A 29 -9.44 0.46 -16.14
C LYS A 29 -10.81 1.00 -15.77
N LEU A 30 -10.91 2.29 -15.44
CA LEU A 30 -12.19 2.96 -15.25
C LEU A 30 -13.02 2.92 -16.54
N ARG A 31 -12.41 3.24 -17.69
CA ARG A 31 -13.09 3.21 -18.98
C ARG A 31 -13.59 1.80 -19.33
N ASP A 32 -12.78 0.77 -19.12
CA ASP A 32 -13.16 -0.62 -19.34
C ASP A 32 -14.32 -1.06 -18.43
N HIS A 33 -14.28 -0.68 -17.15
CA HIS A 33 -15.37 -0.92 -16.21
C HIS A 33 -16.67 -0.27 -16.69
N LEU A 34 -16.62 1.02 -17.06
CA LEU A 34 -17.79 1.76 -17.52
C LEU A 34 -18.34 1.23 -18.84
N LYS A 35 -17.47 0.80 -19.76
CA LYS A 35 -17.88 0.11 -20.99
C LYS A 35 -18.59 -1.21 -20.67
N ARG A 36 -17.99 -2.04 -19.83
CA ARG A 36 -18.45 -3.42 -19.56
C ARG A 36 -19.70 -3.49 -18.70
N TYR A 37 -19.85 -2.58 -17.74
CA TYR A 37 -20.92 -2.66 -16.72
C TYR A 37 -21.95 -1.54 -16.83
N HIS A 38 -21.65 -0.46 -17.57
CA HIS A 38 -22.51 0.72 -17.70
C HIS A 38 -22.77 1.13 -19.15
N SER A 39 -22.39 0.30 -20.14
CA SER A 39 -22.63 0.51 -21.57
C SER A 39 -22.19 1.90 -22.07
N LEU A 40 -21.10 2.42 -21.50
CA LEU A 40 -20.56 3.70 -21.92
C LEU A 40 -20.05 3.59 -23.36
N SER A 41 -20.59 4.43 -24.24
CA SER A 41 -20.10 4.54 -25.63
C SER A 41 -18.61 4.87 -25.65
N GLU A 42 -17.87 4.22 -26.56
CA GLU A 42 -16.43 4.40 -26.74
C GLU A 42 -16.03 5.84 -27.11
N ARG A 43 -16.96 6.59 -27.71
CA ARG A 43 -16.78 8.01 -28.07
C ARG A 43 -17.19 8.98 -26.96
N SER A 44 -17.72 8.49 -25.85
CA SER A 44 -18.17 9.34 -24.75
C SER A 44 -17.00 9.90 -23.97
N THR A 45 -16.97 11.22 -23.76
CA THR A 45 -16.03 11.92 -22.87
C THR A 45 -16.60 12.09 -21.46
N ARG A 46 -17.86 11.69 -21.19
CA ARG A 46 -18.52 11.89 -19.89
C ARG A 46 -17.80 11.23 -18.70
N TRP A 47 -16.99 10.21 -18.95
CA TRP A 47 -16.18 9.57 -17.91
C TRP A 47 -15.06 10.49 -17.38
N GLU A 48 -14.67 11.53 -18.13
CA GLU A 48 -13.64 12.49 -17.72
C GLU A 48 -14.06 13.26 -16.47
N ALA A 49 -15.35 13.58 -16.35
CA ALA A 49 -15.91 14.20 -15.13
C ALA A 49 -15.93 13.25 -13.91
N TRP A 50 -15.75 11.94 -14.13
CA TRP A 50 -15.67 10.92 -13.08
C TRP A 50 -14.24 10.46 -12.82
N TYR A 51 -13.31 10.87 -13.66
CA TYR A 51 -11.90 10.63 -13.49
C TYR A 51 -11.32 11.79 -12.68
N GLN A 52 -10.71 11.45 -11.56
CA GLN A 52 -9.87 12.38 -10.80
C GLN A 52 -8.43 11.98 -11.05
N ASP A 53 -7.56 12.96 -11.32
CA ASP A 53 -6.13 12.71 -11.32
C ASP A 53 -5.74 12.10 -9.98
N LEU A 54 -4.94 11.04 -10.04
CA LEU A 54 -4.43 10.45 -8.82
C LEU A 54 -3.59 11.50 -8.10
N PRO A 55 -3.74 11.63 -6.76
CA PRO A 55 -2.83 12.44 -5.99
C PRO A 55 -1.39 12.00 -6.28
N GLU A 56 -0.45 12.93 -6.22
CA GLU A 56 0.96 12.55 -6.32
C GLU A 56 1.32 11.58 -5.19
N LYS A 57 2.02 10.50 -5.53
CA LYS A 57 2.55 9.55 -4.55
C LYS A 57 3.58 10.27 -3.68
N LYS A 58 3.36 10.29 -2.36
CA LYS A 58 4.15 11.06 -1.39
C LYS A 58 5.30 10.27 -0.76
N ALA A 59 5.19 8.95 -0.74
CA ALA A 59 6.25 8.09 -0.22
C ALA A 59 6.18 6.68 -0.82
N CYS A 60 7.28 5.96 -0.71
CA CYS A 60 7.40 4.56 -1.09
C CYS A 60 8.29 3.80 -0.10
N GLY A 61 7.90 2.57 0.22
CA GLY A 61 8.70 1.66 1.04
C GLY A 61 9.54 0.70 0.18
N CYS A 62 10.70 0.30 0.69
CA CYS A 62 11.49 -0.81 0.15
C CYS A 62 10.98 -2.14 0.71
N GLY A 63 10.69 -3.11 -0.15
CA GLY A 63 10.23 -4.45 0.28
C GLY A 63 11.35 -5.38 0.73
N PHE A 64 12.61 -5.04 0.47
CA PHE A 64 13.76 -5.80 0.97
C PHE A 64 14.11 -5.46 2.42
N CYS A 65 14.25 -4.16 2.74
CA CYS A 65 14.73 -3.72 4.05
C CYS A 65 13.71 -2.91 4.87
N GLY A 66 12.64 -2.41 4.25
CA GLY A 66 11.66 -1.54 4.91
C GLY A 66 12.17 -0.11 5.17
N ASP A 67 13.03 0.42 4.30
CA ASP A 67 13.37 1.84 4.27
C ASP A 67 12.29 2.66 3.56
N CYS A 68 12.24 3.96 3.87
CA CYS A 68 11.26 4.91 3.34
C CYS A 68 11.93 5.91 2.40
N PHE A 69 11.29 6.16 1.27
CA PHE A 69 11.78 7.10 0.26
C PHE A 69 10.66 8.06 -0.15
N LEU A 70 11.00 9.33 -0.31
CA LEU A 70 10.06 10.37 -0.76
C LEU A 70 10.08 10.54 -2.29
N THR A 71 11.12 10.05 -2.97
CA THR A 71 11.23 10.09 -4.42
C THR A 71 11.35 8.69 -5.00
N TRP A 72 10.85 8.53 -6.23
CA TRP A 72 10.90 7.27 -6.94
C TRP A 72 12.33 6.89 -7.33
N ASP A 73 13.12 7.86 -7.80
CA ASP A 73 14.50 7.61 -8.25
C ASP A 73 15.40 7.13 -7.10
N ALA A 74 15.31 7.76 -5.92
CA ALA A 74 16.06 7.31 -4.75
C ALA A 74 15.70 5.87 -4.33
N ARG A 75 14.43 5.49 -4.49
CA ARG A 75 14.01 4.11 -4.24
C ARG A 75 14.56 3.15 -5.28
N LEU A 76 14.59 3.53 -6.56
CA LEU A 76 15.13 2.68 -7.62
C LEU A 76 16.61 2.41 -7.42
N ASP A 77 17.39 3.45 -7.16
CA ASP A 77 18.83 3.35 -6.89
C ASP A 77 19.08 2.41 -5.71
N HIS A 78 18.33 2.59 -4.62
CA HIS A 78 18.42 1.73 -3.44
C HIS A 78 18.02 0.26 -3.72
N ILE A 79 16.98 0.03 -4.52
CA ILE A 79 16.58 -1.33 -4.90
C ILE A 79 17.67 -2.01 -5.74
N ALA A 80 18.32 -1.27 -6.64
CA ALA A 80 19.42 -1.81 -7.44
C ALA A 80 20.55 -2.34 -6.53
N GLU A 81 20.86 -1.65 -5.42
CA GLU A 81 21.87 -2.13 -4.47
C GLU A 81 21.55 -3.51 -3.86
N HIS A 82 20.28 -3.80 -3.60
CA HIS A 82 19.86 -5.11 -3.11
C HIS A 82 20.12 -6.23 -4.14
N TYR A 83 19.86 -5.96 -5.43
CA TYR A 83 20.14 -6.92 -6.49
C TYR A 83 21.65 -7.07 -6.74
N GLU A 84 22.36 -5.95 -6.90
CA GLU A 84 23.74 -5.94 -7.38
C GLU A 84 24.75 -6.27 -6.29
N LYS A 85 24.55 -5.77 -5.07
CA LYS A 85 25.54 -5.87 -3.98
C LYS A 85 25.21 -6.97 -2.98
N GLN A 86 23.93 -7.27 -2.79
CA GLN A 86 23.47 -8.25 -1.80
C GLN A 86 23.02 -9.57 -2.43
N GLY A 87 22.85 -9.61 -3.75
CA GLY A 87 22.41 -10.82 -4.47
C GLY A 87 20.99 -11.26 -4.14
N LEU A 88 20.14 -10.33 -3.68
CA LEU A 88 18.74 -10.62 -3.40
C LEU A 88 17.93 -10.68 -4.70
N ASP A 89 16.85 -11.43 -4.67
CA ASP A 89 15.88 -11.51 -5.77
C ASP A 89 14.46 -11.23 -5.29
N VAL A 90 13.50 -11.20 -6.21
CA VAL A 90 12.09 -10.90 -5.91
C VAL A 90 11.47 -11.83 -4.85
N SER A 91 12.02 -13.03 -4.61
CA SER A 91 11.50 -13.93 -3.56
C SER A 91 11.75 -13.41 -2.13
N HIS A 92 12.71 -12.49 -1.98
CA HIS A 92 13.02 -11.83 -0.71
C HIS A 92 12.17 -10.57 -0.49
N TRP A 93 11.34 -10.19 -1.46
CA TRP A 93 10.47 -9.02 -1.36
C TRP A 93 9.30 -9.28 -0.40
N SER A 94 9.09 -8.39 0.56
CA SER A 94 7.99 -8.48 1.52
C SER A 94 7.13 -7.22 1.53
N LEU A 95 5.80 -7.40 1.40
CA LEU A 95 4.84 -6.32 1.60
C LEU A 95 4.89 -5.75 3.03
N THR A 96 5.19 -6.59 4.01
CA THR A 96 5.37 -6.14 5.40
C THR A 96 6.49 -5.11 5.51
N ASN A 97 7.61 -5.32 4.80
CA ASN A 97 8.70 -4.36 4.78
C ASN A 97 8.29 -3.05 4.09
N VAL A 98 7.54 -3.12 2.99
CA VAL A 98 7.00 -1.91 2.33
C VAL A 98 6.18 -1.08 3.32
N ILE A 99 5.27 -1.71 4.05
CA ILE A 99 4.42 -1.01 5.04
C ILE A 99 5.26 -0.46 6.19
N LYS A 100 6.20 -1.24 6.75
CA LYS A 100 7.11 -0.75 7.80
C LYS A 100 7.91 0.47 7.35
N GLY A 101 8.39 0.49 6.11
CA GLY A 101 9.04 1.66 5.53
C GLY A 101 8.09 2.85 5.50
N LEU A 102 6.90 2.68 4.96
CA LEU A 102 5.90 3.74 4.89
C LEU A 102 5.44 4.28 6.26
N LEU A 103 5.51 3.47 7.33
CA LEU A 103 5.20 3.90 8.70
C LEU A 103 6.31 4.78 9.32
N LYS A 104 7.48 4.91 8.68
CA LYS A 104 8.62 5.75 9.14
C LYS A 104 8.62 7.17 8.55
N GLN A 105 7.57 7.60 7.85
CA GLN A 105 7.48 8.97 7.32
C GLN A 105 7.44 10.01 8.47
N SER A 106 8.25 11.09 8.39
CA SER A 106 8.36 12.07 9.49
C SER A 106 8.47 13.55 9.11
N ILE A 107 8.96 13.92 7.91
CA ILE A 107 9.35 15.31 7.61
C ILE A 107 8.15 16.28 7.53
N GLU A 108 7.05 15.89 6.89
CA GLU A 108 5.86 16.76 6.70
C GLU A 108 4.57 16.15 7.25
N TRP A 109 4.62 14.87 7.59
CA TRP A 109 3.47 14.07 7.94
C TRP A 109 3.96 13.01 8.91
N ASP A 110 3.79 13.30 10.20
CA ASP A 110 4.43 12.58 11.31
C ASP A 110 3.76 11.22 11.59
N MET A 111 3.95 10.31 10.64
CA MET A 111 3.49 8.92 10.70
C MET A 111 4.29 8.13 11.74
N GLU A 112 5.58 8.40 11.81
CA GLU A 112 6.51 7.69 12.68
C GLU A 112 6.12 7.84 14.15
N THR A 113 5.83 9.07 14.60
CA THR A 113 5.36 9.30 15.97
C THR A 113 4.02 8.64 16.24
N ALA A 114 3.06 8.77 15.31
CA ALA A 114 1.73 8.15 15.47
C ALA A 114 1.84 6.63 15.63
N TRP A 115 2.67 5.98 14.82
CA TRP A 115 2.90 4.54 14.90
C TRP A 115 3.63 4.14 16.19
N LYS A 116 4.74 4.83 16.52
CA LYS A 116 5.52 4.56 17.74
C LYS A 116 4.69 4.71 19.01
N ASN A 117 3.78 5.68 19.07
CA ASN A 117 2.88 5.84 20.21
C ASN A 117 1.94 4.63 20.41
N LEU A 118 1.56 3.94 19.34
CA LEU A 118 0.66 2.78 19.41
C LEU A 118 1.37 1.45 19.70
N VAL A 119 2.61 1.29 19.25
CA VAL A 119 3.30 -0.01 19.30
C VAL A 119 4.61 0.01 20.10
N GLY A 120 5.15 1.18 20.43
CA GLY A 120 6.46 1.34 21.04
C GLY A 120 7.54 0.65 20.21
N ASN A 121 8.36 -0.17 20.88
CA ASN A 121 9.44 -0.93 20.23
C ASN A 121 8.99 -2.29 19.65
N ASN A 122 7.67 -2.53 19.55
CA ASN A 122 7.11 -3.81 19.13
C ASN A 122 6.84 -3.90 17.62
N ASP A 123 7.29 -2.94 16.82
CA ASP A 123 7.08 -2.88 15.36
C ASP A 123 7.41 -4.22 14.65
N ARG A 124 8.49 -4.89 15.08
CA ARG A 124 8.91 -6.19 14.51
C ARG A 124 7.82 -7.27 14.55
N PHE A 125 6.88 -7.21 15.49
CA PHE A 125 5.82 -8.19 15.68
C PHE A 125 4.57 -7.92 14.82
N TYR A 126 4.57 -6.91 13.96
CA TYR A 126 3.46 -6.63 13.07
C TYR A 126 3.81 -7.08 11.65
N THR A 127 2.91 -7.88 11.07
CA THR A 127 3.00 -8.40 9.71
C THR A 127 1.70 -8.17 8.97
N TRP A 128 1.78 -7.94 7.67
CA TRP A 128 0.64 -7.64 6.80
C TRP A 128 0.65 -8.63 5.61
N LEU A 129 -0.48 -9.28 5.38
CA LEU A 129 -0.67 -10.24 4.27
C LEU A 129 -1.27 -9.56 3.04
N ASP A 130 -0.99 -10.14 1.87
CA ASP A 130 -1.08 -9.46 0.57
C ASP A 130 -2.44 -8.84 0.22
N ASP A 131 -3.56 -9.55 0.45
CA ASP A 131 -4.87 -9.07 -0.04
C ASP A 131 -5.46 -7.90 0.79
N ASP A 132 -5.32 -7.92 2.12
CA ASP A 132 -5.87 -6.90 3.01
C ASP A 132 -4.96 -5.66 3.14
N ALA A 133 -3.68 -5.82 2.82
CA ALA A 133 -2.65 -4.83 3.07
C ALA A 133 -2.35 -3.92 1.87
N ALA A 134 -2.76 -4.30 0.66
CA ALA A 134 -2.63 -3.48 -0.54
C ALA A 134 -3.35 -2.11 -0.40
N ILE A 135 -4.52 -2.09 0.26
CA ILE A 135 -5.26 -0.85 0.52
C ILE A 135 -4.51 0.02 1.53
N LEU A 136 -3.95 -0.57 2.58
CA LEU A 136 -3.16 0.17 3.58
C LEU A 136 -1.91 0.77 2.96
N GLN A 137 -1.16 -0.01 2.17
CA GLN A 137 -0.01 0.48 1.43
C GLN A 137 -0.38 1.71 0.61
N ARG A 138 -1.45 1.60 -0.19
CA ARG A 138 -1.94 2.73 -0.99
C ARG A 138 -2.24 3.95 -0.13
N LYS A 139 -3.04 3.80 0.94
CA LYS A 139 -3.38 4.92 1.82
C LYS A 139 -2.13 5.59 2.40
N LEU A 140 -1.12 4.83 2.78
CA LEU A 140 0.14 5.35 3.29
C LEU A 140 1.00 6.04 2.21
N GLU A 141 1.04 5.49 1.00
CA GLU A 141 1.77 6.03 -0.15
C GLU A 141 1.23 7.40 -0.59
N TYR A 142 -0.09 7.59 -0.54
CA TYR A 142 -0.77 8.83 -0.96
C TYR A 142 -1.23 9.70 0.22
N ARG A 143 -0.92 9.31 1.47
CA ARG A 143 -1.34 9.99 2.71
C ARG A 143 -2.87 10.21 2.77
N GLU A 144 -3.64 9.19 2.40
CA GLU A 144 -5.12 9.20 2.42
C GLU A 144 -5.67 9.05 3.86
N GLY A 145 -5.44 10.07 4.70
CA GLY A 145 -5.89 10.11 6.08
C GLY A 145 -4.94 10.87 7.02
N THR A 146 -5.32 10.99 8.29
CA THR A 146 -4.40 11.51 9.32
C THR A 146 -3.39 10.43 9.72
N PRO A 147 -2.20 10.80 10.23
CA PRO A 147 -1.22 9.83 10.73
C PRO A 147 -1.82 8.88 11.77
N GLN A 148 -2.60 9.42 12.71
CA GLN A 148 -3.25 8.63 13.76
C GLN A 148 -4.23 7.60 13.20
N TYR A 149 -5.12 8.02 12.28
CA TYR A 149 -6.08 7.12 11.64
C TYR A 149 -5.38 5.97 10.89
N LEU A 150 -4.33 6.28 10.13
CA LEU A 150 -3.59 5.26 9.40
C LEU A 150 -2.74 4.37 10.30
N ALA A 151 -2.27 4.87 11.45
CA ALA A 151 -1.57 4.06 12.45
C ALA A 151 -2.52 3.04 13.10
N ASP A 152 -3.72 3.48 13.47
CA ASP A 152 -4.76 2.61 14.03
C ASP A 152 -5.21 1.55 13.03
N GLU A 153 -5.41 1.95 11.76
CA GLU A 153 -5.74 1.04 10.67
C GLU A 153 -4.62 0.03 10.42
N ALA A 154 -3.36 0.47 10.42
CA ALA A 154 -2.21 -0.41 10.27
C ALA A 154 -2.14 -1.46 11.38
N LYS A 155 -2.37 -1.05 12.63
CA LYS A 155 -2.40 -1.96 13.79
C LYS A 155 -3.56 -2.94 13.71
N ARG A 156 -4.74 -2.50 13.25
CA ARG A 156 -5.94 -3.32 13.11
C ARG A 156 -5.79 -4.40 12.05
N LEU A 157 -5.15 -4.07 10.92
CA LEU A 157 -4.93 -5.00 9.81
C LEU A 157 -3.74 -5.94 10.02
N ALA A 158 -2.82 -5.57 10.90
CA ALA A 158 -1.65 -6.37 11.16
C ALA A 158 -2.00 -7.67 11.89
N LYS A 159 -1.45 -8.78 11.39
CA LYS A 159 -1.46 -10.06 12.11
C LYS A 159 -0.22 -10.09 13.00
N LYS A 160 -0.43 -10.37 14.30
CA LYS A 160 0.67 -10.75 15.17
C LYS A 160 1.15 -12.13 14.72
N PRO A 161 2.46 -12.37 14.57
CA PRO A 161 2.95 -13.69 14.27
C PRO A 161 2.41 -14.65 15.33
N PRO A 162 2.04 -15.88 14.96
CA PRO A 162 1.72 -16.89 15.96
C PRO A 162 2.87 -16.93 16.97
N HIS A 163 2.54 -16.92 18.26
CA HIS A 163 3.50 -17.17 19.34
C HIS A 163 4.19 -18.51 19.06
N ASN A 164 5.33 -18.48 18.33
CA ASN A 164 6.36 -19.50 18.17
C ASN A 164 7.13 -19.31 16.85
N VAL A 165 7.89 -18.22 16.74
CA VAL A 165 9.14 -18.24 15.97
C VAL A 165 10.18 -17.55 16.83
N LEU A 166 11.04 -18.36 17.45
CA LEU A 166 12.24 -17.87 18.12
C LEU A 166 13.10 -17.10 17.11
N PRO A 167 13.79 -16.03 17.52
CA PRO A 167 14.70 -15.34 16.62
C PRO A 167 15.81 -16.33 16.25
N ILE A 168 15.97 -16.61 14.95
CA ILE A 168 17.23 -17.17 14.46
C ILE A 168 18.28 -16.09 14.71
N THR A 169 19.01 -16.24 15.80
CA THR A 169 20.25 -15.52 16.05
C THR A 169 21.27 -15.99 15.02
N GLY A 170 21.36 -15.28 13.90
CA GLY A 170 22.47 -15.37 12.97
C GLY A 170 23.63 -14.55 13.53
N SER A 171 24.54 -15.23 14.21
CA SER A 171 25.74 -14.73 14.86
C SER A 171 26.55 -13.77 13.99
N CYS A 172 26.93 -12.62 14.57
CA CYS A 172 28.23 -12.04 14.28
C CYS A 172 29.30 -13.12 14.49
N LEU A 173 30.08 -13.43 13.47
CA LEU A 173 31.43 -13.92 13.66
C LEU A 173 32.35 -13.08 12.77
N SER A 174 32.96 -12.10 13.44
CA SER A 174 34.20 -11.49 13.03
C SER A 174 35.35 -12.47 13.33
N LEU A 175 36.39 -12.39 12.49
CA LEU A 175 37.80 -12.76 12.70
C LEU A 175 38.32 -14.17 12.37
N MET A 176 39.38 -14.11 11.55
CA MET A 176 40.60 -14.94 11.46
C MET A 176 40.55 -16.24 10.65
N GLN A 177 41.01 -16.16 9.40
CA GLN A 177 42.34 -16.63 8.96
C GLN A 177 42.74 -15.98 7.63
#